data_AF-A0A954B6E0-F1
#
_entry.id   AF-A0A954B6E0-F1
#
_cell.length_a   1.000
_cell.length_b   1.000
_cell.length_c   1.000
_cell.angle_alpha   90.00
_cell.angle_beta   90.00
_cell.angle_gamma   90.00
#
_symmetry.space_group_name_H-M   'P 1'
#
loop_
_entity.id
_entity.type
_entity.pdbx_description
1 polymer ?
#
loop_
_entity_poly.entity_id
_entity_poly.type
_entity_poly.pdbx_seq_one_letter_code
_entity_poly.pdbx_strand_id
1 'polypeptide(L)' 'MVEGRLRKFYEESVFLEQVFVMDGETKVAKVIEAASKDVGAPIEFAGFVRLELGEGVERTAEED' A
#
# COMPACT_ATOMS: atom_id res chain seq x y z
N MET A 1 -14.29 -13.41 -14.65
CA MET A 1 -13.88 -12.06 -15.13
C MET A 1 -14.05 -10.99 -14.05
N VAL A 2 -15.16 -10.97 -13.30
CA VAL A 2 -15.40 -9.99 -12.22
C VAL A 2 -14.50 -10.24 -10.99
N GLU A 3 -14.44 -11.47 -10.51
CA GLU A 3 -13.66 -11.83 -9.31
C GLU A 3 -12.16 -11.49 -9.43
N GLY A 4 -11.54 -11.80 -10.58
CA GLY A 4 -10.14 -11.44 -10.82
C GLY A 4 -9.90 -9.92 -10.86
N ARG A 5 -10.84 -9.13 -11.39
CA ARG A 5 -10.78 -7.67 -11.36
C ARG A 5 -10.95 -7.14 -9.94
N LEU A 6 -11.81 -7.76 -9.15
CA LEU A 6 -12.01 -7.40 -7.76
C LEU A 6 -10.74 -7.68 -6.95
N ARG A 7 -10.09 -8.84 -7.13
CA ARG A 7 -8.81 -9.15 -6.49
C ARG A 7 -7.74 -8.12 -6.85
N LYS A 8 -7.63 -7.78 -8.13
CA LYS A 8 -6.68 -6.76 -8.60
C LYS A 8 -6.95 -5.39 -7.96
N PHE A 9 -8.22 -4.98 -7.84
CA PHE A 9 -8.57 -3.74 -7.15
C PHE A 9 -8.06 -3.70 -5.71
N TYR A 10 -8.18 -4.81 -4.97
CA TYR A 10 -7.63 -4.91 -3.61
C TYR A 10 -6.10 -4.79 -3.61
N GLU A 11 -5.42 -5.50 -4.51
CA GLU A 11 -3.95 -5.45 -4.66
C GLU A 11 -3.43 -4.05 -5.02
N GLU A 12 -4.23 -3.22 -5.71
CA GLU A 12 -3.85 -1.84 -6.08
C GLU A 12 -4.27 -0.80 -5.03
N SER A 13 -5.40 -0.98 -4.35
CA SER A 13 -6.03 0.08 -3.53
C SER A 13 -5.98 -0.15 -2.02
N VAL A 14 -5.73 -1.38 -1.55
CA VAL A 14 -5.72 -1.71 -0.12
C VAL A 14 -4.28 -1.96 0.34
N PHE A 15 -3.78 -1.08 1.19
CA PHE A 15 -2.37 -1.07 1.63
C PHE A 15 -1.88 -2.43 2.14
N LEU A 16 -2.68 -3.13 2.94
CA LEU A 16 -2.30 -4.45 3.48
C LEU A 16 -2.20 -5.55 2.41
N GLU A 17 -2.89 -5.39 1.28
CA GLU A 17 -2.91 -6.32 0.15
C GLU A 17 -1.85 -6.02 -0.92
N GLN A 18 -1.25 -4.84 -0.87
CA GLN A 18 -0.20 -4.40 -1.80
C GLN A 18 1.09 -5.20 -1.63
N VAL A 19 1.85 -5.30 -2.72
CA VAL A 19 3.22 -5.84 -2.71
C VAL A 19 4.15 -4.84 -2.04
N PHE A 20 5.01 -5.33 -1.15
CA PHE A 20 5.95 -4.53 -0.40
C PHE A 20 7.09 -4.08 -1.31
N VAL A 21 7.30 -2.76 -1.38
CA VAL A 21 8.24 -2.15 -2.33
C VAL A 21 9.71 -2.55 -2.10
N MET A 22 10.06 -3.01 -0.90
CA MET A 22 11.46 -3.32 -0.55
C MET A 22 11.91 -4.67 -1.12
N ASP A 23 11.01 -5.66 -1.18
CA ASP A 23 11.32 -7.00 -1.70
C ASP A 23 10.65 -7.30 -3.05
N GLY A 24 9.59 -6.57 -3.39
CA GLY A 24 8.88 -6.71 -4.67
C GLY A 24 8.06 -7.99 -4.81
N GLU A 25 7.87 -8.76 -3.74
CA GLU A 25 7.20 -10.07 -3.79
C GLU A 25 6.21 -10.31 -2.64
N THR A 26 6.48 -9.79 -1.44
CA THR A 26 5.69 -10.09 -0.24
C THR A 26 4.55 -9.10 -0.08
N LYS A 27 3.37 -9.55 0.37
CA LYS A 27 2.30 -8.62 0.76
C LYS A 27 2.63 -7.89 2.05
N VAL A 28 2.28 -6.60 2.15
CA VAL A 28 2.51 -5.78 3.36
C VAL A 28 1.98 -6.44 4.64
N ALA A 29 0.78 -7.05 4.60
CA ALA A 29 0.24 -7.78 5.75
C ALA A 29 1.17 -8.87 6.28
N LYS A 30 1.83 -9.62 5.39
CA LYS A 30 2.77 -10.68 5.77
C LYS A 30 4.08 -10.13 6.34
N VAL A 31 4.51 -8.96 5.86
CA VAL A 31 5.68 -8.27 6.43
C VAL A 31 5.40 -7.85 7.87
N ILE A 32 4.21 -7.32 8.16
CA ILE A 32 3.80 -6.96 9.53
C ILE A 32 3.70 -8.20 10.43
N GLU A 33 3.17 -9.31 9.90
CA GLU A 33 3.10 -10.58 10.62
C GLU A 33 4.49 -11.12 10.96
N ALA A 34 5.44 -11.08 10.01
CA ALA A 34 6.82 -11.48 10.22
C ALA A 34 7.50 -10.60 11.28
N ALA A 35 7.35 -9.28 11.18
CA ALA A 35 7.89 -8.34 12.16
C ALA A 35 7.33 -8.58 13.57
N SER A 36 6.04 -8.93 13.69
CA SER A 36 5.42 -9.28 14.98
C SER A 36 6.07 -10.51 15.61
N LYS A 37 6.40 -11.53 14.79
CA LYS A 37 7.09 -12.74 15.23
C LYS A 37 8.52 -12.46 15.67
N ASP A 38 9.24 -11.63 14.91
CA ASP A 38 10.63 -11.28 15.20
C ASP A 38 10.76 -10.49 16.52
N VAL A 39 9.80 -9.60 16.79
CA VAL A 39 9.75 -8.79 18.02
C VAL A 39 9.14 -9.56 19.20
N GLY A 40 8.34 -10.61 18.94
CA GLY A 40 7.66 -11.39 19.97
C GLY A 40 6.46 -10.68 20.61
N ALA A 41 5.90 -9.68 19.94
CA ALA A 41 4.76 -8.89 20.39
C ALA A 41 3.84 -8.55 19.21
N PRO A 42 2.52 -8.36 19.44
CA PRO A 42 1.59 -8.01 18.36
C PRO A 42 1.92 -6.64 17.77
N ILE A 43 2.03 -6.57 16.44
CA ILE A 43 2.13 -5.32 15.68
C ILE A 43 0.87 -5.18 14.84
N GLU A 44 0.22 -4.03 14.94
CA GLU A 44 -0.99 -3.70 14.19
C GLU A 44 -0.77 -2.44 13.35
N PHE A 45 -1.32 -2.45 12.14
CA PHE A 45 -1.34 -1.26 11.29
C PHE A 45 -2.54 -0.39 11.68
N ALA A 46 -2.25 0.78 12.26
CA ALA A 46 -3.29 1.71 12.72
C ALA A 46 -3.82 2.63 11.60
N GLY A 47 -2.98 3.01 10.65
CA GLY A 47 -3.32 3.97 9.60
C GLY A 47 -2.09 4.70 9.05
N PHE A 48 -2.25 5.33 7.88
CA PHE A 48 -1.27 6.28 7.33
C PHE A 48 -1.99 7.47 6.69
N VAL A 49 -1.24 8.55 6.49
CA VAL A 49 -1.65 9.68 5.64
C VAL A 49 -0.60 9.82 4.55
N ARG A 50 -1.04 9.94 3.30
CA ARG A 50 -0.20 10.27 2.15
C ARG A 50 -0.53 11.69 1.73
N LEU A 51 0.48 12.55 1.68
CA LEU A 51 0.37 13.91 1.16
C LEU A 51 1.23 14.01 -0.09
N GLU A 52 0.71 14.61 -1.14
CA GLU A 52 1.44 14.90 -2.37
C GLU A 52 1.34 16.39 -2.70
N LEU A 53 2.48 17.00 -3.04
CA LEU A 53 2.50 18.42 -3.42
C LEU A 53 1.69 18.61 -4.70
N GLY A 54 0.67 19.47 -4.63
CA GLY A 54 -0.23 19.72 -5.77
C GLY A 54 -1.36 18.69 -5.92
N GLU A 55 -1.58 17.82 -4.92
CA GLU A 55 -2.74 16.92 -4.91
C GLU A 55 -4.06 17.73 -5.08
N GLY A 56 -4.81 17.41 -6.13
CA GLY A 56 -6.07 18.10 -6.46
C GLY A 56 -5.93 19.45 -7.15
N VAL A 57 -4.72 19.90 -7.48
CA VAL A 57 -4.48 21.14 -8.25
C VAL A 57 -4.43 20.80 -9.74
N GLU A 58 -5.22 21.52 -10.55
CA GLU A 58 -5.11 21.42 -12.01
C GLU A 58 -3.75 21.97 -12.47
N ARG A 59 -2.97 21.12 -13.14
CA ARG A 59 -1.68 21.51 -13.69
C ARG A 59 -1.94 22.47 -14.86
N THR A 60 -1.55 23.72 -14.69
CA THR A 60 -1.51 24.69 -15.80
C THR A 60 -0.51 24.18 -16.83
N ALA A 61 -0.91 24.15 -18.09
CA ALA A 61 -0.10 23.65 -19.19
C ALA A 61 1.00 24.67 -19.53
N GLU A 62 1.95 24.91 -18.62
CA GLU A 62 3.15 25.70 -18.84
C GLU A 62 4.04 25.54 -17.61
N GLU A 63 5.07 24.68 -17.74
CA GLU A 63 6.44 24.76 -17.17
C GLU A 63 7.10 23.37 -17.32
N ASP A 64 7.93 23.29 -18.37
CA ASP A 64 8.88 22.24 -18.86
C ASP A 64 8.44 20.76 -18.96
#